data_AF-A0A967P8Z3-F1
#
_entry.id   AF-A0A967P8Z3-F1
#
_cell.length_a   1.000
_cell.length_b   1.000
_cell.length_c   1.000
_cell.angle_alpha   90.00
_cell.angle_beta   90.00
_cell.angle_gamma   90.00
#
_symmetry.space_group_name_H-M   'P 1'
#
loop_
_entity.id
_entity.type
_entity.pdbx_description
1 polymer ?
#
loop_
_entity_poly.entity_id
_entity_poly.type
_entity_poly.pdbx_seq_one_letter_code
_entity_poly.pdbx_strand_id
1 'polypeptide(L)' 'RWVVVDLKPVSALSNPVSLKQIKAEPSLKDIALIKNSRLSVMPVSKKEFDKILKMSKG' A
#
# COMPACT_ATOMS: atom_id res chain seq x y z
N ARG A 1 24.61 7.70 4.70
CA ARG A 1 24.03 8.10 6.01
C ARG A 1 22.74 7.34 6.20
N TRP A 2 22.56 6.65 7.32
CA TRP A 2 21.31 5.96 7.64
C TRP A 2 20.33 6.94 8.25
N VAL A 3 19.07 6.88 7.83
CA VAL A 3 17.97 7.71 8.33
C VAL A 3 16.81 6.77 8.66
N VAL A 4 16.19 7.00 9.82
CA VAL A 4 15.07 6.20 10.34
C VAL A 4 14.03 7.15 10.93
N VAL A 5 12.79 6.68 11.05
CA VAL A 5 11.67 7.43 11.62
C VAL A 5 10.84 6.53 12.53
N ASP A 6 10.25 7.13 13.57
CA ASP A 6 9.32 6.45 14.46
C ASP A 6 7.89 6.53 13.92
N LEU A 7 7.16 5.41 13.99
CA LEU A 7 5.77 5.32 13.53
C LEU A 7 4.88 4.86 14.69
N LYS A 8 3.63 5.35 14.70
CA LYS A 8 2.58 4.86 15.60
C LYS A 8 1.44 4.27 14.75
N PRO A 9 0.83 3.14 15.17
CA PRO A 9 -0.32 2.59 14.47
C PRO A 9 -1.50 3.56 14.55
N VAL A 10 -2.20 3.75 13.42
CA VAL A 10 -3.40 4.61 13.35
C VAL A 10 -4.66 3.76 13.47
N SER A 11 -4.78 2.72 12.66
CA SER A 11 -5.95 1.83 12.66
C SER A 11 -5.61 0.48 12.02
N ALA A 12 -6.28 -0.58 12.48
CA ALA A 12 -6.23 -1.89 11.82
C ALA A 12 -7.10 -1.91 10.56
N LEU A 13 -6.67 -2.69 9.56
CA LEU A 13 -7.48 -3.01 8.39
C LEU A 13 -8.51 -4.09 8.76
N SER A 14 -9.77 -3.93 8.35
CA SER A 14 -10.85 -4.89 8.62
C SER A 14 -10.55 -6.23 7.93
N ASN A 15 -10.26 -6.18 6.63
CA ASN A 15 -9.78 -7.32 5.85
C ASN A 15 -8.39 -6.99 5.28
N PRO A 16 -7.35 -7.79 5.58
CA PRO A 16 -6.03 -7.62 4.98
C PRO A 16 -6.09 -7.75 3.45
N VAL A 17 -5.48 -6.79 2.74
CA VAL A 17 -5.42 -6.80 1.28
C VAL A 17 -4.16 -7.54 0.83
N SER A 18 -4.33 -8.67 0.17
CA SER A 18 -3.22 -9.47 -0.37
C SER A 18 -2.56 -8.82 -1.59
N LEU A 19 -1.29 -9.14 -1.82
CA LEU A 19 -0.58 -8.70 -3.02
C LEU A 19 -1.28 -9.18 -4.32
N LYS A 20 -1.93 -10.35 -4.28
CA LYS A 20 -2.71 -10.87 -5.42
C LYS A 20 -3.88 -9.95 -5.75
N GLN A 21 -4.62 -9.48 -4.73
CA GLN A 21 -5.71 -8.53 -4.92
C GLN A 21 -5.19 -7.18 -5.45
N ILE A 22 -4.06 -6.68 -4.93
CA ILE A 22 -3.45 -5.43 -5.41
C ILE A 22 -3.04 -5.55 -6.88
N LYS A 23 -2.42 -6.66 -7.28
CA LYS A 23 -2.03 -6.90 -8.69
C LYS A 23 -3.22 -7.08 -9.63
N ALA A 24 -4.35 -7.57 -9.13
CA ALA A 24 -5.57 -7.75 -9.91
C ALA A 24 -6.36 -6.44 -10.11
N GLU A 25 -6.04 -5.38 -9.35
CA GLU A 25 -6.76 -4.11 -9.39
C GLU A 25 -6.14 -3.16 -10.43
N PRO A 26 -6.84 -2.84 -11.55
CA PRO A 26 -6.27 -2.03 -12.62
C PRO A 26 -5.88 -0.61 -12.18
N SER A 27 -6.61 -0.04 -11.20
CA SER A 27 -6.30 1.30 -10.68
C SER A 27 -5.02 1.36 -9.84
N LEU A 28 -4.46 0.22 -9.44
CA LEU A 28 -3.22 0.12 -8.66
C LEU A 28 -2.04 -0.40 -9.49
N LYS A 29 -2.20 -0.59 -10.81
CA LYS A 29 -1.14 -1.15 -11.69
C LYS A 29 0.18 -0.38 -11.62
N ASP A 30 0.11 0.92 -11.32
CA ASP A 30 1.25 1.83 -11.35
C ASP A 30 1.90 2.07 -9.98
N ILE A 31 1.36 1.46 -8.91
CA ILE A 31 1.85 1.66 -7.55
C ILE A 31 3.30 1.17 -7.42
N ALA A 32 4.10 1.91 -6.66
CA ALA A 32 5.51 1.60 -6.44
C ALA A 32 5.75 0.17 -5.89
N LEU A 33 4.79 -0.37 -5.13
CA LEU A 33 4.84 -1.73 -4.58
C LEU A 33 4.99 -2.81 -5.66
N ILE A 34 4.32 -2.65 -6.81
CA ILE A 34 4.36 -3.62 -7.91
C ILE A 34 5.63 -3.43 -8.74
N LYS A 35 5.99 -2.17 -9.01
CA LYS A 35 7.11 -1.83 -9.90
C LYS A 35 8.48 -2.05 -9.28
N ASN A 36 8.61 -1.83 -7.96
CA ASN A 36 9.89 -1.81 -7.26
C ASN A 36 9.88 -2.77 -6.06
N SER A 37 9.99 -4.08 -6.34
CA SER A 37 9.90 -5.14 -5.32
C SER A 37 10.98 -5.10 -4.22
N ARG A 38 12.11 -4.43 -4.48
CA ARG A 38 13.23 -4.30 -3.52
C ARG A 38 13.19 -3.01 -2.70
N LEU A 39 12.20 -2.14 -2.92
CA LEU A 39 12.07 -0.88 -2.21
C LEU A 39 11.18 -1.09 -0.96
N SER A 40 11.76 -0.98 0.23
CA SER A 40 11.05 -1.20 1.50
C SER A 40 10.17 -0.02 1.94
N VAL A 41 10.53 1.21 1.53
CA VAL A 41 9.77 2.44 1.80
C VAL A 41 9.46 3.11 0.48
N MET A 42 8.17 3.29 0.19
CA MET A 42 7.72 3.72 -1.12
C MET A 42 6.66 4.82 -1.02
N PRO A 43 6.65 5.79 -1.95
CA PRO A 43 5.58 6.75 -2.03
C PRO A 43 4.29 6.06 -2.49
N VAL A 44 3.16 6.49 -1.93
CA VAL A 44 1.82 6.06 -2.33
C VAL A 44 0.97 7.31 -2.51
N SER A 45 0.30 7.44 -3.65
CA SER A 45 -0.60 8.57 -3.88
C SER A 45 -1.87 8.41 -3.05
N LYS A 46 -2.54 9.53 -2.77
CA LYS A 46 -3.81 9.51 -2.03
C LYS A 46 -4.86 8.61 -2.69
N LYS A 47 -4.94 8.62 -4.02
CA LYS A 47 -5.89 7.79 -4.79
C LYS A 47 -5.63 6.29 -4.59
N GLU A 48 -4.37 5.87 -4.64
CA GLU A 48 -3.97 4.48 -4.42
C GLU A 48 -4.24 4.07 -2.97
N PHE A 49 -3.89 4.92 -2.01
CA PHE A 49 -4.12 4.68 -0.58
C PHE A 49 -5.62 4.52 -0.27
N ASP A 50 -6.46 5.45 -0.71
CA ASP A 50 -7.91 5.41 -0.51
C ASP A 50 -8.54 4.16 -1.16
N LYS A 51 -8.01 3.75 -2.32
CA LYS A 51 -8.45 2.53 -3.00
C LYS A 51 -8.11 1.27 -2.19
N ILE A 52 -6.90 1.15 -1.65
CA ILE A 52 -6.50 0.03 -0.78
C ILE A 52 -7.36 -0.01 0.48
N LEU A 53 -7.63 1.14 1.10
CA LEU A 53 -8.53 1.22 2.24
C LEU A 53 -9.95 0.77 1.89
N LYS A 54 -10.46 1.13 0.71
CA LYS A 54 -11.77 0.66 0.23
C LYS A 54 -11.79 -0.85 0.01
N MET A 55 -10.73 -1.43 -0.55
CA MET A 55 -10.60 -2.88 -0.74
C MET A 55 -10.59 -3.65 0.59
N SER A 56 -10.11 -3.03 1.66
CA SER A 56 -10.10 -3.63 3.01
C SER A 56 -11.45 -3.65 3.71
N LYS A 57 -12.39 -2.78 3.29
CA LYS A 57 -13.74 -2.67 3.89
C LYS A 57 -14.78 -3.60 3.26
N GLY A 58 -14.41 -4.27 2.17
CA GLY A 58 -15.26 -5.20 1.42
C GLY A 58 -15.04 -6.64 1.85
#